data_AF-A0A0N4UWF8-F1
#
_entry.id   AF-A0A0N4UWF8-F1
#
_cell.length_a   1.000
_cell.length_b   1.000
_cell.length_c   1.000
_cell.angle_alpha   90.00
_cell.angle_beta   90.00
_cell.angle_gamma   90.00
#
_symmetry.space_group_name_H-M   'P 1'
#
loop_
_entity.id
_entity.type
_entity.pdbx_description
1 polymer ?
#
loop_
_entity_poly.entity_id
_entity_poly.type
_entity_poly.pdbx_seq_one_letter_code
_entity_poly.pdbx_strand_id
1 'polypeptide(L)'
;MILQIVVLLSSITFVLSESESVYDCGNKPTGTNCTSSLLGCCDRSFRQALGIDSKCNSAAIYDDPDCMRYAIEALYSSASVDEIFKVCSEFYNFKTCLGRTFRTCTSARWLIINGKPYTKAELYATIFAQYNFACGAGLDTFVTYDTCMSGILGTNSTVLKRCRDEFYINIQNSPDAKCLFLDQLTACYEKPFLDNCGVEAGWWGCEYERIGASLFLPECSPKCVAYQGISGRGRQAVKKVK
;
A
#
# COMPACT_ATOMS: atom_id res chain seq x y z
N MET A 1 39.57 53.96 30.07
CA MET A 1 39.69 52.64 29.40
C MET A 1 38.27 52.11 29.25
N ILE A 2 37.61 52.46 28.14
CA ILE A 2 36.18 52.20 27.90
C ILE A 2 36.11 50.94 27.03
N LEU A 3 35.55 49.86 27.58
CA LEU A 3 35.34 48.59 26.88
C LEU A 3 33.95 48.65 26.22
N GLN A 4 33.90 48.89 24.91
CA GLN A 4 32.67 48.79 24.13
C GLN A 4 32.46 47.32 23.71
N ILE A 5 31.34 46.74 24.16
CA ILE A 5 30.87 45.41 23.76
C ILE A 5 30.15 45.56 22.42
N VAL A 6 30.72 44.96 21.37
CA VAL A 6 30.12 44.83 20.05
C VAL A 6 29.09 43.71 20.09
N VAL A 7 27.80 44.06 19.96
CA VAL A 7 26.71 43.10 19.80
C VAL A 7 26.68 42.66 18.34
N LEU A 8 27.14 41.45 18.06
CA LEU A 8 27.00 40.79 16.76
C LEU A 8 25.57 40.23 16.64
N LEU A 9 24.74 40.91 15.84
CA LEU A 9 23.48 40.38 15.33
C LEU A 9 23.80 39.38 14.21
N SER A 10 23.77 38.08 14.51
CA SER A 10 23.74 37.04 13.49
C SER A 10 22.29 36.83 13.05
N SER A 11 22.00 37.26 11.83
CA SER A 11 20.74 37.04 11.15
C SER A 11 20.51 35.53 10.98
N ILE A 12 19.52 34.98 11.69
CA ILE A 12 18.97 33.66 11.41
C ILE A 12 18.17 33.80 10.11
N THR A 13 18.75 33.39 8.99
CA THR A 13 18.00 33.11 7.77
C THR A 13 17.13 31.88 8.03
N PHE A 14 15.88 32.12 8.41
CA PHE A 14 14.83 31.12 8.39
C PHE A 14 14.64 30.69 6.93
N VAL A 15 15.15 29.50 6.58
CA VAL A 15 14.79 28.84 5.32
C VAL A 15 13.32 28.44 5.48
N LEU A 16 12.42 29.23 4.91
CA LEU A 16 11.05 28.80 4.70
C LEU A 16 11.13 27.65 3.70
N SER A 17 10.95 26.41 4.17
CA SER A 17 10.66 25.29 3.28
C SER A 17 9.40 25.67 2.51
N GLU A 18 9.48 25.76 1.20
CA GLU A 18 8.30 25.80 0.34
C GLU A 18 7.45 24.58 0.68
N SER A 19 6.29 24.81 1.30
CA SER A 19 5.28 23.77 1.39
C SER A 19 4.89 23.40 -0.04
N GLU A 20 5.25 22.20 -0.48
CA GLU A 20 4.79 21.66 -1.75
C GLU A 20 3.26 21.83 -1.81
N SER A 21 2.79 22.43 -2.90
CA SER A 21 1.42 22.86 -3.07
C SER A 21 0.45 21.69 -2.92
N VAL A 22 -0.27 21.61 -1.80
CA VAL A 22 -1.46 20.78 -1.66
C VAL A 22 -2.48 21.31 -2.68
N TYR A 23 -2.90 20.48 -3.64
CA TYR A 23 -3.94 20.90 -4.58
C TYR A 23 -5.25 21.07 -3.79
N ASP A 24 -5.78 22.29 -3.79
CA ASP A 24 -7.16 22.51 -3.37
C ASP A 24 -8.09 21.93 -4.44
N CYS A 25 -8.50 20.68 -4.23
CA CYS A 25 -9.46 19.97 -5.09
C CYS A 25 -10.90 20.46 -4.91
N GLY A 26 -11.09 21.61 -4.27
CA GLY A 26 -12.38 22.23 -4.00
C GLY A 26 -13.06 21.65 -2.76
N ASN A 27 -14.29 22.11 -2.53
CA ASN A 27 -15.08 21.68 -1.36
C ASN A 27 -15.29 20.16 -1.36
N LYS A 28 -14.99 19.53 -0.22
CA LYS A 28 -15.27 18.11 0.02
C LYS A 28 -16.71 17.76 -0.41
N PRO A 29 -16.93 16.68 -1.18
CA PRO A 29 -18.27 16.36 -1.66
C PRO A 29 -19.23 16.14 -0.50
N THR A 30 -20.41 16.77 -0.55
CA THR A 30 -21.51 16.52 0.39
C THR A 30 -22.30 15.25 0.02
N GLY A 31 -22.25 14.85 -1.24
CA GLY A 31 -22.87 13.63 -1.79
C GLY A 31 -21.96 12.39 -1.79
N THR A 32 -22.48 11.27 -2.31
CA THR A 32 -21.79 9.97 -2.38
C THR A 32 -21.31 9.59 -3.78
N ASN A 33 -21.55 10.46 -4.78
CA ASN A 33 -21.21 10.21 -6.17
C ASN A 33 -19.77 10.64 -6.46
N CYS A 34 -18.97 9.70 -6.96
CA CYS A 34 -17.62 9.99 -7.45
C CYS A 34 -17.66 10.60 -8.85
N THR A 35 -16.90 11.67 -9.08
CA THR A 35 -16.70 12.28 -10.40
C THR A 35 -15.25 12.10 -10.84
N SER A 36 -15.02 12.04 -12.16
CA SER A 36 -13.67 11.94 -12.73
C SER A 36 -12.81 13.16 -12.42
N SER A 37 -13.39 14.35 -12.35
CA SER A 37 -12.70 15.59 -11.99
C SER A 37 -12.16 15.57 -10.57
N LEU A 38 -13.00 15.16 -9.59
CA LEU A 38 -12.59 15.05 -8.20
C LEU A 38 -11.51 13.97 -8.03
N LEU A 39 -11.76 12.78 -8.60
CA LEU A 39 -10.80 11.68 -8.51
C LEU A 39 -9.45 12.06 -9.13
N GLY A 40 -9.45 12.64 -10.33
CA GLY A 40 -8.24 13.06 -11.01
C GLY A 40 -7.46 14.14 -10.26
N CYS A 41 -8.14 15.05 -9.56
CA CYS A 41 -7.48 16.05 -8.72
C CYS A 41 -6.84 15.41 -7.47
N CYS A 42 -7.61 14.63 -6.71
CA CYS A 42 -7.11 13.98 -5.50
C CYS A 42 -5.95 13.00 -5.81
N ASP A 43 -6.08 12.24 -6.91
CA ASP A 43 -5.04 11.33 -7.40
C ASP A 43 -3.74 12.07 -7.73
N ARG A 44 -3.84 13.21 -8.43
CA ARG A 44 -2.67 14.06 -8.73
C ARG A 44 -2.04 14.62 -7.47
N SER A 45 -2.83 15.17 -6.55
CA SER A 45 -2.31 15.70 -5.29
C SER A 45 -1.57 14.63 -4.49
N PHE A 46 -2.14 13.42 -4.44
CA PHE A 46 -1.54 12.28 -3.74
C PHE A 46 -0.20 11.87 -4.36
N ARG A 47 -0.14 11.74 -5.69
CA ARG A 47 1.10 11.39 -6.39
C ARG A 47 2.17 12.47 -6.26
N GLN A 48 1.78 13.75 -6.25
CA GLN A 48 2.74 14.85 -6.15
C GLN A 48 3.37 14.91 -4.77
N ALA A 49 2.57 14.78 -3.71
CA ALA A 49 3.06 14.73 -2.34
C ALA A 49 3.99 13.53 -2.08
N LEU A 50 3.82 12.44 -2.84
CA LEU A 50 4.72 11.29 -2.81
C LEU A 50 5.92 11.41 -3.75
N GLY A 51 5.97 12.42 -4.62
CA GLY A 51 7.03 12.58 -5.61
C GLY A 51 7.04 11.49 -6.70
N ILE A 52 5.87 10.91 -7.02
CA ILE A 52 5.75 9.79 -7.96
C ILE A 52 5.10 10.14 -9.31
N ASP A 53 4.73 11.41 -9.57
CA ASP A 53 4.08 11.83 -10.81
C ASP A 53 4.82 11.45 -12.09
N SER A 54 6.16 11.45 -12.05
CA SER A 54 7.01 11.16 -13.20
C SER A 54 7.47 9.71 -13.27
N LYS A 55 7.06 8.85 -12.33
CA LYS A 55 7.57 7.46 -12.23
C LYS A 55 6.93 6.52 -13.25
N CYS A 56 5.72 6.84 -13.71
CA CYS A 56 4.94 6.02 -14.63
C CYS A 56 4.54 6.84 -15.85
N ASN A 57 4.43 6.19 -17.01
CA ASN A 57 3.99 6.81 -18.27
C ASN A 57 2.45 6.98 -18.31
N SER A 58 1.86 7.47 -17.22
CA SER A 58 0.41 7.56 -17.04
C SER A 58 0.03 8.73 -16.15
N ALA A 59 -1.05 9.42 -16.52
CA ALA A 59 -1.49 10.65 -15.85
C ALA A 59 -2.33 10.39 -14.59
N ALA A 60 -2.72 9.13 -14.32
CA ALA A 60 -3.51 8.74 -13.17
C ALA A 60 -3.20 7.30 -12.72
N ILE A 61 -3.45 6.99 -11.44
CA ILE A 61 -3.21 5.63 -10.91
C ILE A 61 -4.06 4.58 -11.61
N TYR A 62 -5.31 4.88 -11.96
CA TYR A 62 -6.18 3.91 -12.64
C TYR A 62 -5.77 3.57 -14.08
N ASP A 63 -4.89 4.36 -14.70
CA ASP A 63 -4.39 4.10 -16.06
C ASP A 63 -3.26 3.06 -16.04
N ASP A 64 -2.37 3.15 -15.05
CA ASP A 64 -1.35 2.14 -14.81
C ASP A 64 -1.18 1.79 -13.33
N PRO A 65 -2.13 1.03 -12.75
CA PRO A 65 -2.12 0.73 -11.33
C PRO A 65 -0.91 -0.11 -10.91
N ASP A 66 -0.43 -1.00 -11.78
CA ASP A 66 0.72 -1.87 -11.47
C ASP A 66 2.00 -1.04 -11.29
N CYS A 67 2.30 -0.15 -12.24
CA CYS A 67 3.44 0.75 -12.12
C CYS A 67 3.35 1.63 -10.87
N MET A 68 2.16 2.18 -10.59
CA MET A 68 1.96 3.06 -9.44
C MET A 68 2.07 2.31 -8.11
N ARG A 69 1.68 1.03 -8.06
CA ARG A 69 1.97 0.17 -6.92
C ARG A 69 3.46 0.06 -6.66
N TYR A 70 4.24 -0.26 -7.68
CA TYR A 70 5.71 -0.34 -7.53
C TYR A 70 6.31 0.99 -7.11
N ALA A 71 5.83 2.10 -7.65
CA ALA A 71 6.32 3.43 -7.29
C ALA A 71 6.09 3.73 -5.79
N ILE A 72 4.94 3.32 -5.24
CA ILE A 72 4.61 3.51 -3.82
C ILE A 72 5.34 2.50 -2.93
N GLU A 73 5.37 1.22 -3.29
CA GLU A 73 6.12 0.16 -2.59
C GLU A 73 7.62 0.51 -2.48
N ALA A 74 8.18 1.17 -3.50
CA ALA A 74 9.56 1.63 -3.52
C ALA A 74 9.86 2.78 -2.54
N LEU A 75 8.86 3.53 -2.07
CA LEU A 75 9.07 4.59 -1.08
C LEU A 75 9.42 3.99 0.28
N TYR A 76 8.61 3.03 0.75
CA TYR A 76 8.82 2.37 2.03
C TYR A 76 9.71 1.11 1.96
N SER A 77 10.47 0.93 0.86
CA SER A 77 11.56 -0.05 0.78
C SER A 77 12.91 0.50 1.26
N SER A 78 12.99 1.76 1.66
CA SER A 78 14.24 2.49 1.93
C SER A 78 14.84 2.30 3.34
N ALA A 79 14.35 1.32 4.10
CA ALA A 79 14.75 1.04 5.49
C ALA A 79 14.62 2.25 6.44
N SER A 80 13.56 3.04 6.25
CA SER A 80 13.17 4.13 7.15
C SER A 80 11.66 4.08 7.43
N VAL A 81 11.30 4.09 8.71
CA VAL A 81 9.90 4.22 9.16
C VAL A 81 9.25 5.50 8.63
N ASP A 82 10.04 6.57 8.44
CA ASP A 82 9.51 7.86 8.01
C ASP A 82 8.83 7.76 6.64
N GLU A 83 9.30 6.88 5.76
CA GLU A 83 8.72 6.74 4.42
C GLU A 83 7.36 6.03 4.44
N ILE A 84 7.15 5.01 5.29
CA ILE A 84 5.81 4.43 5.42
C ILE A 84 4.86 5.43 6.08
N PHE A 85 5.30 6.21 7.07
CA PHE A 85 4.48 7.25 7.65
C PHE A 85 4.13 8.34 6.64
N LYS A 86 5.05 8.74 5.77
CA LYS A 86 4.78 9.65 4.65
C LYS A 86 3.71 9.08 3.72
N VAL A 87 3.86 7.84 3.27
CA VAL A 87 2.87 7.18 2.41
C VAL A 87 1.50 7.12 3.09
N CYS A 88 1.45 6.78 4.37
CA CYS A 88 0.20 6.69 5.11
C CYS A 88 -0.44 8.05 5.40
N SER A 89 0.35 9.08 5.67
CA SER A 89 -0.10 10.46 5.77
C SER A 89 -0.76 10.92 4.47
N GLU A 90 -0.08 10.74 3.33
CA GLU A 90 -0.61 11.18 2.04
C GLU A 90 -1.80 10.33 1.59
N PHE A 91 -1.82 9.04 1.94
CA PHE A 91 -2.99 8.21 1.70
C PHE A 91 -4.19 8.66 2.54
N TYR A 92 -3.98 9.12 3.77
CA TYR A 92 -5.03 9.74 4.58
C TYR A 92 -5.51 11.06 3.97
N ASN A 93 -4.61 11.90 3.42
CA ASN A 93 -4.97 13.11 2.69
C ASN A 93 -5.80 12.79 1.45
N PHE A 94 -5.42 11.76 0.68
CA PHE A 94 -6.19 11.27 -0.46
C PHE A 94 -7.61 10.81 -0.05
N LYS A 95 -7.73 10.02 1.01
CA LYS A 95 -9.03 9.61 1.58
C LYS A 95 -9.86 10.82 1.99
N THR A 96 -9.22 11.82 2.60
CA THR A 96 -9.86 13.05 3.08
C THR A 96 -10.32 13.95 1.94
N CYS A 97 -9.55 14.02 0.84
CA CYS A 97 -9.88 14.74 -0.38
C CYS A 97 -11.14 14.16 -1.03
N LEU A 98 -11.22 12.84 -1.13
CA LEU A 98 -12.42 12.16 -1.66
C LEU A 98 -13.59 12.17 -0.68
N GLY A 99 -13.32 12.18 0.62
CA GLY A 99 -14.33 12.21 1.68
C GLY A 99 -15.29 11.02 1.56
N ARG A 100 -16.60 11.31 1.52
CA ARG A 100 -17.65 10.27 1.46
C ARG A 100 -17.65 9.47 0.16
N THR A 101 -17.00 9.98 -0.89
CA THR A 101 -16.94 9.31 -2.19
C THR A 101 -15.79 8.32 -2.30
N PHE A 102 -14.87 8.27 -1.30
CA PHE A 102 -13.68 7.42 -1.34
C PHE A 102 -14.00 5.99 -1.77
N ARG A 103 -14.94 5.31 -1.09
CA ARG A 103 -15.33 3.92 -1.41
C ARG A 103 -15.86 3.76 -2.84
N THR A 104 -16.58 4.75 -3.35
CA THR A 104 -17.11 4.72 -4.72
C THR A 104 -15.97 4.93 -5.71
N CYS A 105 -15.12 5.93 -5.50
CA CYS A 105 -14.01 6.29 -6.37
C CYS A 105 -12.93 5.21 -6.45
N THR A 106 -12.66 4.50 -5.34
CA THR A 106 -11.68 3.41 -5.29
C THR A 106 -12.26 2.03 -5.62
N SER A 107 -13.54 1.97 -6.03
CA SER A 107 -14.16 0.71 -6.44
C SER A 107 -13.87 0.36 -7.89
N ALA A 108 -13.64 -0.93 -8.15
CA ALA A 108 -13.54 -1.44 -9.52
C ALA A 108 -14.83 -1.16 -10.32
N ARG A 109 -16.00 -1.24 -9.66
CA ARG A 109 -17.31 -0.98 -10.30
C ARG A 109 -17.38 0.41 -10.92
N TRP A 110 -16.94 1.46 -10.20
CA TRP A 110 -17.00 2.82 -10.73
C TRP A 110 -16.08 2.97 -11.95
N LEU A 111 -14.86 2.41 -11.90
CA LEU A 111 -13.93 2.46 -13.02
C LEU A 111 -14.46 1.72 -14.26
N ILE A 112 -15.08 0.56 -14.08
CA ILE A 112 -15.68 -0.21 -15.19
C ILE A 112 -16.80 0.58 -15.88
N ILE A 113 -17.71 1.18 -15.09
CA ILE A 113 -18.79 2.02 -15.63
C ILE A 113 -18.24 3.26 -16.37
N ASN A 114 -17.07 3.75 -15.97
CA ASN A 114 -16.36 4.86 -16.61
C ASN A 114 -15.36 4.39 -17.68
N GLY A 115 -15.52 3.18 -18.23
CA GLY A 115 -14.82 2.73 -19.43
C GLY A 115 -13.42 2.15 -19.22
N LYS A 116 -13.01 1.87 -17.97
CA LYS A 116 -11.73 1.19 -17.71
C LYS A 116 -11.85 -0.33 -17.88
N PRO A 117 -10.82 -1.00 -18.43
CA PRO A 117 -10.80 -2.46 -18.52
C PRO A 117 -10.94 -3.11 -17.14
N TYR A 118 -11.63 -4.25 -17.09
CA TYR A 118 -11.88 -5.01 -15.87
C TYR A 118 -10.59 -5.26 -15.07
N THR A 119 -9.52 -5.73 -15.73
CA THR A 119 -8.24 -6.04 -15.08
C THR A 119 -7.57 -4.84 -14.42
N LYS A 120 -7.62 -3.66 -15.05
CA LYS A 120 -7.08 -2.41 -14.50
C LYS A 120 -7.94 -1.91 -13.34
N ALA A 121 -9.26 -2.01 -13.47
CA ALA A 121 -10.20 -1.64 -12.42
C ALA A 121 -10.07 -2.52 -11.16
N GLU A 122 -9.89 -3.83 -11.35
CA GLU A 122 -9.63 -4.80 -10.30
C GLU A 122 -8.36 -4.44 -9.54
N LEU A 123 -7.25 -4.31 -10.26
CA LEU A 123 -5.94 -4.02 -9.68
C LEU A 123 -5.93 -2.68 -8.92
N TYR A 124 -6.59 -1.65 -9.46
CA TYR A 124 -6.74 -0.36 -8.79
C TYR A 124 -7.42 -0.47 -7.41
N ALA A 125 -8.53 -1.20 -7.34
CA ALA A 125 -9.24 -1.42 -6.08
C ALA A 125 -8.43 -2.27 -5.10
N THR A 126 -7.76 -3.32 -5.59
CA THR A 126 -6.82 -4.15 -4.82
C THR A 126 -5.78 -3.27 -4.14
N ILE A 127 -5.08 -2.43 -4.90
CA ILE A 127 -4.02 -1.55 -4.39
C ILE A 127 -4.50 -0.65 -3.24
N PHE A 128 -5.68 -0.05 -3.37
CA PHE A 128 -6.21 0.81 -2.31
C PHE A 128 -6.66 0.03 -1.06
N ALA A 129 -7.07 -1.22 -1.20
CA ALA A 129 -7.32 -2.09 -0.06
C ALA A 129 -6.01 -2.51 0.64
N GLN A 130 -4.96 -2.77 -0.14
CA GLN A 130 -3.61 -3.06 0.35
C GLN A 130 -3.03 -1.88 1.15
N TYR A 131 -3.13 -0.65 0.63
CA TYR A 131 -2.68 0.54 1.36
C TYR A 131 -3.51 0.80 2.61
N ASN A 132 -4.82 0.55 2.56
CA ASN A 132 -5.66 0.68 3.74
C ASN A 132 -5.31 -0.35 4.82
N PHE A 133 -4.81 -1.53 4.44
CA PHE A 133 -4.24 -2.49 5.40
C PHE A 133 -2.89 -2.01 5.92
N ALA A 134 -1.93 -1.72 5.03
CA ALA A 134 -0.56 -1.32 5.40
C ALA A 134 -0.54 -0.07 6.30
N CYS A 135 -1.42 0.90 6.05
CA CYS A 135 -1.58 2.12 6.84
C CYS A 135 -2.60 2.03 7.98
N GLY A 136 -3.15 0.83 8.20
CA GLY A 136 -4.14 0.56 9.23
C GLY A 136 -3.70 -0.62 10.09
N ALA A 137 -4.40 -1.75 9.94
CA ALA A 137 -4.16 -2.94 10.77
C ALA A 137 -2.75 -3.55 10.62
N GLY A 138 -2.07 -3.31 9.50
CA GLY A 138 -0.71 -3.77 9.26
C GLY A 138 0.39 -2.78 9.66
N LEU A 139 0.04 -1.54 10.04
CA LEU A 139 1.05 -0.48 10.25
C LEU A 139 1.95 -0.80 11.44
N ASP A 140 1.35 -1.22 12.56
CA ASP A 140 2.08 -1.54 13.80
C ASP A 140 3.13 -2.65 13.57
N THR A 141 2.74 -3.71 12.86
CA THR A 141 3.67 -4.78 12.47
C THR A 141 4.77 -4.25 11.56
N PHE A 142 4.43 -3.46 10.54
CA PHE A 142 5.44 -2.92 9.64
C PHE A 142 6.46 -2.05 10.39
N VAL A 143 6.00 -1.14 11.25
CA VAL A 143 6.88 -0.24 12.01
C VAL A 143 7.74 -1.01 13.02
N THR A 144 7.21 -2.09 13.61
CA THR A 144 7.95 -2.94 14.56
C THR A 144 9.14 -3.66 13.90
N TYR A 145 9.02 -4.01 12.62
CA TYR A 145 10.02 -4.75 11.85
C TYR A 145 10.54 -3.96 10.64
N ASP A 146 10.48 -2.63 10.70
CA ASP A 146 10.64 -1.70 9.59
C ASP A 146 11.89 -1.98 8.74
N THR A 147 13.05 -2.10 9.37
CA THR A 147 14.34 -2.26 8.71
C THR A 147 14.37 -3.57 7.93
N CYS A 148 13.81 -4.64 8.51
CA CYS A 148 13.76 -5.95 7.87
C CYS A 148 12.74 -5.96 6.73
N MET A 149 11.51 -5.51 7.00
CA MET A 149 10.40 -5.56 6.04
C MET A 149 10.63 -4.63 4.85
N SER A 150 11.11 -3.41 5.08
CA SER A 150 11.57 -2.51 4.01
C SER A 150 12.70 -3.14 3.19
N GLY A 151 13.64 -3.82 3.86
CA GLY A 151 14.71 -4.58 3.20
C GLY A 151 14.20 -5.68 2.26
N ILE A 152 13.14 -6.40 2.67
CA ILE A 152 12.46 -7.39 1.82
C ILE A 152 11.76 -6.73 0.64
N LEU A 153 11.02 -5.63 0.86
CA LEU A 153 10.37 -4.93 -0.24
C LEU A 153 11.37 -4.40 -1.28
N GLY A 154 12.57 -3.99 -0.84
CA GLY A 154 13.65 -3.57 -1.73
C GLY A 154 14.28 -4.75 -2.48
N THR A 155 14.76 -5.76 -1.74
CA THR A 155 15.58 -6.85 -2.31
C THR A 155 14.77 -7.97 -2.96
N ASN A 156 13.54 -8.21 -2.52
CA ASN A 156 12.64 -9.25 -3.04
C ASN A 156 11.57 -8.69 -3.99
N SER A 157 11.59 -7.41 -4.37
CA SER A 157 10.61 -6.77 -5.27
C SER A 157 10.26 -7.61 -6.51
N THR A 158 11.26 -8.18 -7.19
CA THR A 158 11.06 -9.07 -8.35
C THR A 158 10.34 -10.38 -7.99
N VAL A 159 10.64 -10.97 -6.83
CA VAL A 159 9.97 -12.18 -6.34
C VAL A 159 8.51 -11.88 -6.01
N LEU A 160 8.26 -10.78 -5.29
CA LEU A 160 6.93 -10.34 -4.90
C LEU A 160 6.08 -10.01 -6.15
N LYS A 161 6.67 -9.34 -7.15
CA LYS A 161 6.04 -9.13 -8.46
C LYS A 161 5.68 -10.45 -9.12
N ARG A 162 6.61 -11.41 -9.19
CA ARG A 162 6.39 -12.71 -9.81
C ARG A 162 5.24 -13.47 -9.15
N CYS A 163 5.13 -13.48 -7.82
CA CYS A 163 4.01 -14.11 -7.12
C CYS A 163 2.65 -13.61 -7.64
N ARG A 164 2.55 -12.29 -7.87
CA ARG A 164 1.33 -11.66 -8.37
C ARG A 164 1.09 -11.93 -9.84
N ASP A 165 2.13 -11.84 -10.67
CA ASP A 165 2.03 -12.14 -12.10
C ASP A 165 1.57 -13.59 -12.32
N GLU A 166 2.17 -14.54 -11.61
CA GLU A 166 1.80 -15.96 -11.67
C GLU A 166 0.35 -16.18 -11.23
N PHE A 167 -0.11 -15.52 -10.16
CA PHE A 167 -1.51 -15.58 -9.75
C PHE A 167 -2.45 -15.14 -10.88
N TYR A 168 -2.22 -13.97 -11.48
CA TYR A 168 -3.08 -13.45 -12.55
C TYR A 168 -3.05 -14.33 -13.81
N ILE A 169 -1.89 -14.88 -14.18
CA ILE A 169 -1.76 -15.82 -15.30
C ILE A 169 -2.55 -17.11 -15.00
N ASN A 170 -2.43 -17.64 -13.78
CA ASN A 170 -3.04 -18.90 -13.41
C ASN A 170 -4.57 -18.81 -13.33
N ILE A 171 -5.13 -17.74 -12.78
CA ILE A 171 -6.60 -17.57 -12.74
C ILE A 171 -7.20 -17.35 -14.13
N GLN A 172 -6.44 -16.79 -15.08
CA GLN A 172 -6.87 -16.67 -16.48
C GLN A 172 -6.90 -18.03 -17.17
N ASN A 173 -5.88 -18.86 -16.93
CA ASN A 173 -5.76 -20.18 -17.55
C ASN A 173 -6.66 -21.25 -16.91
N SER A 174 -6.99 -21.11 -15.62
CA SER A 174 -7.72 -22.12 -14.85
C SER A 174 -8.59 -21.47 -13.76
N PRO A 175 -9.67 -20.76 -14.14
CA PRO A 175 -10.49 -20.00 -13.20
C PRO A 175 -11.12 -20.87 -12.11
N ASP A 176 -11.41 -22.15 -12.38
CA ASP A 176 -11.98 -23.08 -11.38
C ASP A 176 -11.03 -23.35 -10.20
N ALA A 177 -9.72 -23.15 -10.39
CA ALA A 177 -8.69 -23.31 -9.37
C ALA A 177 -8.29 -21.99 -8.68
N LYS A 178 -9.07 -20.91 -8.84
CA LYS A 178 -8.75 -19.57 -8.29
C LYS A 178 -8.44 -19.54 -6.79
N CYS A 179 -9.12 -20.34 -5.96
CA CYS A 179 -8.81 -20.38 -4.52
C CYS A 179 -7.47 -21.05 -4.23
N LEU A 180 -7.10 -22.09 -4.99
CA LEU A 180 -5.77 -22.69 -4.90
C LEU A 180 -4.69 -21.68 -5.31
N PHE A 181 -4.91 -20.91 -6.37
CA PHE A 181 -3.95 -19.89 -6.79
C PHE A 181 -3.86 -18.73 -5.81
N LEU A 182 -4.94 -18.39 -5.11
CA LEU A 182 -4.88 -17.41 -4.03
C LEU A 182 -4.09 -17.93 -2.81
N ASP A 183 -4.25 -19.20 -2.44
CA ASP A 183 -3.42 -19.84 -1.41
C ASP A 183 -1.93 -19.82 -1.82
N GLN A 184 -1.63 -20.06 -3.10
CA GLN A 184 -0.27 -19.98 -3.62
C GLN A 184 0.29 -18.55 -3.64
N LEU A 185 -0.52 -17.56 -4.04
CA LEU A 185 -0.15 -16.14 -4.01
C LEU A 185 0.24 -15.71 -2.60
N THR A 186 -0.65 -15.96 -1.64
CA THR A 186 -0.47 -15.55 -0.25
C THR A 186 0.75 -16.23 0.38
N ALA A 187 0.95 -17.54 0.14
CA ALA A 187 2.14 -18.25 0.60
C ALA A 187 3.44 -17.77 -0.08
N CYS A 188 3.40 -17.47 -1.39
CA CYS A 188 4.54 -16.94 -2.14
C CYS A 188 4.98 -15.57 -1.61
N TYR A 189 4.01 -14.71 -1.29
CA TYR A 189 4.26 -13.36 -0.78
C TYR A 189 4.65 -13.37 0.70
N GLU A 190 4.06 -14.24 1.53
CA GLU A 190 4.42 -14.44 2.93
C GLU A 190 5.88 -14.85 3.12
N LYS A 191 6.35 -15.79 2.28
CA LYS A 191 7.61 -16.50 2.49
C LYS A 191 8.83 -15.59 2.71
N PRO A 192 9.11 -14.56 1.88
CA PRO A 192 10.24 -13.67 2.10
C PRO A 192 10.19 -12.94 3.45
N PHE A 193 9.01 -12.53 3.92
CA PHE A 193 8.87 -11.86 5.21
C PHE A 193 9.00 -12.86 6.36
N LEU A 194 8.39 -14.03 6.25
CA LEU A 194 8.46 -15.09 7.25
C LEU A 194 9.90 -15.58 7.47
N ASP A 195 10.60 -15.89 6.38
CA ASP A 195 11.94 -16.49 6.44
C ASP A 195 13.00 -15.51 7.00
N ASN A 196 12.80 -14.21 6.85
CA ASN A 196 13.81 -13.19 7.19
C ASN A 196 13.44 -12.33 8.40
N CYS A 197 12.16 -12.06 8.63
CA CYS A 197 11.68 -11.09 9.63
C CYS A 197 10.81 -11.72 10.73
N GLY A 198 10.39 -12.99 10.58
CA GLY A 198 9.61 -13.71 11.58
C GLY A 198 8.13 -13.83 11.26
N VAL A 199 7.37 -14.46 12.17
CA VAL A 199 5.98 -14.90 11.94
C VAL A 199 5.04 -13.71 11.74
N GLU A 200 5.22 -12.64 12.50
CA GLU A 200 4.41 -11.43 12.43
C GLU A 200 4.58 -10.73 11.08
N ALA A 201 5.82 -10.61 10.59
CA ALA A 201 6.09 -10.07 9.26
C ALA A 201 5.57 -10.99 8.15
N GLY A 202 5.67 -12.32 8.31
CA GLY A 202 5.05 -13.30 7.42
C GLY A 202 3.53 -13.11 7.31
N TRP A 203 2.85 -12.99 8.45
CA TRP A 203 1.43 -12.67 8.50
C TRP A 203 1.10 -11.37 7.77
N TRP A 204 1.90 -10.33 7.96
CA TRP A 204 1.71 -9.06 7.26
C TRP A 204 1.76 -9.25 5.74
N GLY A 205 2.77 -9.96 5.22
CA GLY A 205 2.89 -10.23 3.79
C GLY A 205 1.72 -11.03 3.24
N CYS A 206 1.26 -12.04 3.99
CA CYS A 206 0.09 -12.82 3.62
C CYS A 206 -1.19 -11.95 3.55
N GLU A 207 -1.46 -11.17 4.60
CA GLU A 207 -2.66 -10.32 4.68
C GLU A 207 -2.65 -9.20 3.63
N TYR A 208 -1.48 -8.65 3.34
CA TYR A 208 -1.30 -7.63 2.31
C TYR A 208 -1.85 -8.12 0.96
N GLU A 209 -1.50 -9.32 0.50
CA GLU A 209 -2.06 -9.86 -0.76
C GLU A 209 -3.49 -10.39 -0.60
N ARG A 210 -3.81 -11.04 0.53
CA ARG A 210 -5.13 -11.60 0.79
C ARG A 210 -6.23 -10.55 0.71
N ILE A 211 -6.05 -9.41 1.35
CA ILE A 211 -7.07 -8.35 1.45
C ILE A 211 -7.44 -7.82 0.07
N GLY A 212 -6.45 -7.62 -0.81
CA GLY A 212 -6.68 -7.18 -2.17
C GLY A 212 -7.47 -8.20 -2.99
N ALA A 213 -7.02 -9.45 -3.01
CA ALA A 213 -7.67 -10.52 -3.77
C ALA A 213 -9.08 -10.88 -3.24
N SER A 214 -9.31 -10.77 -1.93
CA SER A 214 -10.61 -11.06 -1.30
C SER A 214 -11.74 -10.13 -1.77
N LEU A 215 -11.42 -8.98 -2.38
CA LEU A 215 -12.42 -8.09 -2.98
C LEU A 215 -13.16 -8.75 -4.16
N PHE A 216 -12.50 -9.68 -4.86
CA PHE A 216 -13.00 -10.29 -6.09
C PHE A 216 -13.15 -11.80 -5.98
N LEU A 217 -12.53 -12.40 -4.96
CA LEU A 217 -12.63 -13.81 -4.62
C LEU A 217 -13.18 -14.01 -3.19
N PRO A 218 -14.36 -13.44 -2.84
CA PRO A 218 -14.92 -13.54 -1.49
C PRO A 218 -15.24 -14.98 -1.06
N GLU A 219 -15.38 -15.91 -2.01
CA GLU A 219 -15.56 -17.34 -1.75
C GLU A 219 -14.27 -18.05 -1.29
N CYS A 220 -13.11 -17.44 -1.53
CA CYS A 220 -11.82 -18.00 -1.14
C CYS A 220 -11.43 -17.49 0.25
N SER A 221 -10.86 -18.37 1.08
CA SER A 221 -10.47 -18.04 2.46
C SER A 221 -9.06 -18.56 2.79
N PRO A 222 -8.01 -18.05 2.12
CA PRO A 222 -6.64 -18.35 2.50
C PRO A 222 -6.39 -17.94 3.96
N LYS A 223 -5.60 -18.74 4.67
CA LYS A 223 -5.31 -18.50 6.09
C LYS A 223 -3.98 -17.81 6.26
N CYS A 224 -4.00 -16.57 6.73
CA CYS A 224 -2.82 -15.86 7.21
C CYS A 224 -2.74 -16.02 8.74
N VAL A 225 -1.66 -16.58 9.25
CA VAL A 225 -1.52 -16.89 10.69
C VAL A 225 -0.53 -15.92 11.33
N ALA A 226 -1.04 -14.97 12.12
CA ALA A 226 -0.22 -14.20 13.04
C ALA A 226 0.20 -15.06 14.23
N TYR A 227 1.31 -14.74 14.89
CA TYR A 227 1.61 -15.27 16.23
C TYR A 227 0.64 -14.65 17.25
N GLN A 228 -0.62 -15.06 17.20
CA GLN A 228 -1.47 -14.92 18.38
C GLN A 228 -1.04 -16.04 19.32
N GLY A 229 -0.40 -15.65 20.43
CA GLY A 229 -0.08 -16.56 21.52
C GLY A 229 -1.23 -17.53 21.72
N ILE A 230 -0.91 -18.82 21.66
CA ILE A 230 -1.86 -19.93 21.67
C ILE A 230 -2.83 -19.75 22.83
N SER A 231 -4.02 -19.23 22.53
CA SER A 231 -5.20 -19.40 23.36
C SER A 231 -6.17 -20.25 22.52
N GLY A 232 -6.18 -21.54 22.81
CA GLY A 232 -7.30 -22.42 22.49
C GLY A 232 -7.19 -23.30 21.24
N ARG A 233 -6.66 -24.51 21.47
CA ARG A 233 -6.94 -25.77 20.73
C ARG A 233 -6.28 -25.99 19.37
N GLY A 234 -5.10 -26.60 19.44
CA GLY A 234 -4.96 -27.94 18.88
C GLY A 234 -4.34 -28.04 17.49
N ARG A 235 -3.01 -27.96 17.43
CA ARG A 235 -2.18 -28.97 16.75
C ARG A 235 -0.71 -28.76 17.11
N GLN A 236 -0.29 -29.33 18.24
CA GLN A 236 1.11 -29.70 18.43
C GLN A 236 1.36 -30.94 17.56
N ALA A 237 2.03 -30.75 16.43
CA ALA A 237 2.70 -31.86 15.77
C ALA A 237 3.98 -32.14 16.57
N VAL A 238 3.85 -33.06 17.52
CA VAL A 238 4.98 -33.72 18.19
C VAL A 238 5.80 -34.43 17.12
N LYS A 239 6.97 -33.89 16.75
CA LYS A 239 8.02 -34.70 16.13
C LYS A 239 8.71 -35.48 17.25
N LYS A 240 8.25 -36.73 17.46
CA LYS A 240 9.02 -37.77 18.14
C LYS A 240 9.92 -38.45 17.09
N VAL A 241 11.23 -38.41 17.38
CA VAL A 241 12.21 -39.51 17.29
C VAL A 241 12.43 -40.18 15.92
N LYS A 242 13.64 -40.01 15.40
CA LYS A 242 14.65 -41.08 15.36
C LYS A 242 16.03 -40.48 15.66
#